data_AF-A0A2E8TKD3-F1
#
_entry.id   AF-A0A2E8TKD3-F1
#
_cell.length_a   1.000
_cell.length_b   1.000
_cell.length_c   1.000
_cell.angle_alpha   90.00
_cell.angle_beta   90.00
_cell.angle_gamma   90.00
#
_symmetry.space_group_name_H-M   'P 1'
#
loop_
_entity.id
_entity.type
_entity.pdbx_description
1 polymer ?
#
loop_
_entity_poly.entity_id
_entity_poly.type
_entity_poly.pdbx_seq_one_letter_code
_entity_poly.pdbx_strand_id
1 'polypeptide(L)'
;MMSYNSYSQYTGATPWSNCFGKNASCNYDGCSAIEVNTSSSSPVVAIVKKYGRVVKHAYISAGSRYTFEVKDGTYQIFFYYGTSWNEYKRMSSDECSSIYGGWEYNENVTKDNPITLSNQIMTYTLTSTVGGNFNTKGSSLKEAL
;
A
#
# COMPACT_ATOMS: atom_id res chain seq x y z
N MET A 1 21.23 24.66 -10.68
CA MET A 1 19.77 24.59 -10.95
C MET A 1 19.19 23.54 -10.01
N MET A 2 18.51 23.96 -8.95
CA MET A 2 17.83 23.05 -8.04
C MET A 2 16.48 22.66 -8.67
N SER A 3 16.31 21.39 -9.02
CA SER A 3 15.07 20.88 -9.62
C SER A 3 14.06 20.64 -8.50
N TYR A 4 13.06 21.52 -8.37
CA TYR A 4 11.89 21.31 -7.52
C TYR A 4 10.93 20.38 -8.27
N ASN A 5 11.01 19.10 -7.96
CA ASN A 5 10.08 18.09 -8.44
C ASN A 5 9.86 17.13 -7.27
N SER A 6 9.08 17.57 -6.28
CA SER A 6 8.71 16.76 -5.12
C SER A 6 7.65 15.72 -5.52
N TYR A 7 8.03 14.78 -6.39
CA TYR A 7 7.19 13.65 -6.81
C TYR A 7 7.30 12.47 -5.84
N SER A 8 7.41 12.73 -4.54
CA SER A 8 7.51 11.68 -3.51
C SER A 8 6.77 12.13 -2.25
N GLN A 9 6.16 11.17 -1.55
CA GLN A 9 5.56 11.42 -0.24
C GLN A 9 6.43 10.82 0.87
N TYR A 10 6.16 11.22 2.11
CA TYR A 10 6.79 10.61 3.27
C TYR A 10 6.24 9.19 3.50
N THR A 11 7.05 8.30 4.07
CA THR A 11 6.62 6.94 4.43
C THR A 11 5.49 6.98 5.46
N GLY A 12 4.38 6.32 5.16
CA GLY A 12 3.16 6.31 5.97
C GLY A 12 2.11 7.34 5.53
N ALA A 13 2.38 8.14 4.50
CA ALA A 13 1.38 9.05 3.95
C ALA A 13 0.16 8.28 3.43
N THR A 14 -1.03 8.82 3.69
CA THR A 14 -2.32 8.22 3.33
C THR A 14 -2.93 9.01 2.17
N PRO A 15 -2.53 8.72 0.91
CA PRO A 15 -2.90 9.56 -0.24
C PRO A 15 -4.41 9.67 -0.47
N TRP A 16 -5.15 8.58 -0.22
CA TRP A 16 -6.61 8.52 -0.38
C TRP A 16 -7.39 8.65 0.95
N SER A 17 -6.84 9.38 1.92
CA SER A 17 -7.48 9.57 3.24
C SER A 17 -8.82 10.30 3.18
N ASN A 18 -9.08 11.06 2.10
CA ASN A 18 -10.38 11.68 1.84
C ASN A 18 -11.50 10.65 1.57
N CYS A 19 -11.14 9.41 1.23
CA CYS A 19 -12.05 8.32 0.91
C CYS A 19 -11.97 7.21 1.96
N PHE A 20 -10.78 6.65 2.19
CA PHE A 20 -10.60 5.47 3.05
C PHE A 20 -10.18 5.82 4.49
N GLY A 21 -10.00 7.11 4.79
CA GLY A 21 -9.56 7.60 6.09
C GLY A 21 -8.05 7.42 6.33
N LYS A 22 -7.61 7.79 7.54
CA LYS A 22 -6.22 7.63 7.99
C LYS A 22 -6.02 6.27 8.67
N ASN A 23 -4.78 5.81 8.73
CA ASN A 23 -4.44 4.56 9.42
C ASN A 23 -4.55 4.74 10.94
N ALA A 24 -5.66 4.30 11.53
CA ALA A 24 -5.83 4.23 12.99
C ALA A 24 -4.92 3.17 13.64
N SER A 25 -4.52 3.38 14.89
CA SER A 25 -3.81 2.37 15.69
C SER A 25 -4.75 1.26 16.17
N CYS A 26 -4.17 0.16 16.63
CA CYS A 26 -4.88 -0.94 17.27
C CYS A 26 -4.58 -0.94 18.78
N ASN A 27 -5.55 -0.51 19.60
CA ASN A 27 -5.38 -0.30 21.04
C ASN A 27 -6.14 -1.32 21.92
N TYR A 28 -6.48 -2.50 21.39
CA TYR A 28 -7.33 -3.50 22.07
C TYR A 28 -6.66 -4.89 22.08
N ASP A 29 -7.22 -5.84 22.82
CA ASP A 29 -6.81 -7.24 22.69
C ASP A 29 -7.11 -7.77 21.27
N GLY A 30 -6.21 -8.58 20.70
CA GLY A 30 -6.33 -9.14 19.34
C GLY A 30 -5.80 -8.23 18.24
N CYS A 31 -4.64 -7.60 18.46
CA CYS A 31 -3.95 -6.79 17.47
C CYS A 31 -2.85 -7.61 16.77
N SER A 32 -2.87 -7.51 15.45
CA SER A 32 -1.85 -8.04 14.54
C SER A 32 -1.23 -6.88 13.75
N ALA A 33 -0.17 -7.18 13.00
CA ALA A 33 0.45 -6.18 12.14
C ALA A 33 0.83 -6.74 10.77
N ILE A 34 0.85 -5.86 9.78
CA ILE A 34 1.39 -6.12 8.45
C ILE A 34 2.54 -5.14 8.23
N GLU A 35 3.77 -5.64 8.21
CA GLU A 35 4.96 -4.86 7.90
C GLU A 35 5.29 -4.99 6.41
N VAL A 36 5.60 -3.87 5.77
CA VAL A 36 6.03 -3.80 4.37
C VAL A 36 7.39 -3.14 4.31
N ASN A 37 8.37 -3.89 3.81
CA ASN A 37 9.74 -3.47 3.56
C ASN A 37 9.93 -3.28 2.05
N THR A 38 10.28 -2.07 1.64
CA THR A 38 10.50 -1.73 0.23
C THR A 38 11.94 -2.01 -0.20
N SER A 39 12.16 -2.21 -1.51
CA SER A 39 13.51 -2.24 -2.07
C SER A 39 14.17 -0.88 -1.93
N SER A 40 15.50 -0.84 -1.95
CA SER A 40 16.28 0.42 -1.88
C SER A 40 16.00 1.40 -3.02
N SER A 41 15.38 0.95 -4.11
CA SER A 41 15.22 1.73 -5.35
C SER A 41 13.78 2.05 -5.72
N SER A 42 12.78 1.38 -5.14
CA SER A 42 11.39 1.49 -5.61
C SER A 42 10.43 1.83 -4.47
N PRO A 43 9.81 3.02 -4.47
CA PRO A 43 8.69 3.29 -3.59
C PRO A 43 7.45 2.48 -4.02
N VAL A 44 6.51 2.32 -3.10
CA VAL A 44 5.27 1.56 -3.34
C VAL A 44 4.12 2.21 -2.58
N VAL A 45 2.90 2.05 -3.07
CA VAL A 45 1.70 2.23 -2.24
C VAL A 45 1.16 0.87 -1.87
N ALA A 46 1.16 0.57 -0.57
CA ALA A 46 0.55 -0.65 -0.03
C ALA A 46 -0.91 -0.39 0.32
N ILE A 47 -1.81 -1.30 -0.06
CA ILE A 47 -3.25 -1.21 0.14
C ILE A 47 -3.72 -2.49 0.82
N VAL A 48 -4.36 -2.36 1.97
CA VAL A 48 -4.87 -3.50 2.75
C VAL A 48 -6.39 -3.49 2.69
N LYS A 49 -6.97 -4.59 2.21
CA LYS A 49 -8.42 -4.80 2.17
C LYS A 49 -8.88 -5.83 3.21
N LYS A 50 -10.08 -5.63 3.74
CA LYS A 50 -10.82 -6.60 4.57
C LYS A 50 -12.24 -6.69 4.04
N TYR A 51 -12.75 -7.91 3.81
CA TYR A 51 -14.08 -8.14 3.23
C TYR A 51 -14.36 -7.33 1.95
N GLY A 52 -13.34 -7.20 1.08
CA GLY A 52 -13.46 -6.49 -0.18
C GLY A 52 -13.41 -4.96 -0.09
N ARG A 53 -13.20 -4.37 1.09
CA ARG A 53 -13.08 -2.91 1.29
C ARG A 53 -11.69 -2.50 1.70
N VAL A 54 -11.21 -1.35 1.23
CA VAL A 54 -9.94 -0.78 1.69
C VAL A 54 -10.06 -0.35 3.14
N VAL A 55 -9.17 -0.86 4.00
CA VAL A 55 -9.15 -0.55 5.44
C VAL A 55 -7.88 0.18 5.87
N LYS A 56 -6.79 0.05 5.12
CA LYS A 56 -5.54 0.78 5.33
C LYS A 56 -4.86 1.01 3.98
N HIS A 57 -4.11 2.10 3.89
CA HIS A 57 -3.21 2.32 2.76
C HIS A 57 -2.04 3.21 3.17
N ALA A 58 -0.89 3.05 2.54
CA ALA A 58 0.24 3.93 2.79
C ALA A 58 1.17 4.01 1.58
N TYR A 59 1.64 5.22 1.27
CA TYR A 59 2.84 5.42 0.49
C TYR A 59 4.06 5.04 1.34
N ILE A 60 4.98 4.27 0.78
CA ILE A 60 6.20 3.82 1.44
C ILE A 60 7.37 4.14 0.52
N SER A 61 8.26 5.03 0.97
CA SER A 61 9.44 5.43 0.20
C SER A 61 10.39 4.28 -0.02
N ALA A 62 11.17 4.33 -1.09
CA ALA A 62 12.23 3.36 -1.34
C ALA A 62 13.20 3.23 -0.14
N GLY A 63 13.64 2.01 0.14
CA GLY A 63 14.55 1.67 1.24
C GLY A 63 13.93 1.84 2.63
N SER A 64 12.62 2.06 2.71
CA SER A 64 11.90 2.26 3.97
C SER A 64 11.03 1.06 4.33
N ARG A 65 10.53 1.09 5.55
CA ARG A 65 9.54 0.16 6.08
C ARG A 65 8.33 0.90 6.62
N TYR A 66 7.16 0.27 6.56
CA TYR A 66 5.95 0.75 7.21
C TYR A 66 5.14 -0.41 7.79
N THR A 67 4.57 -0.19 8.96
CA THR A 67 3.80 -1.20 9.68
C THR A 67 2.36 -0.75 9.82
N PHE A 68 1.44 -1.54 9.26
CA PHE A 68 0.01 -1.39 9.46
C PHE A 68 -0.42 -2.16 10.70
N GLU A 69 -0.94 -1.45 11.71
CA GLU A 69 -1.64 -2.08 12.81
C GLU A 69 -3.06 -2.45 12.38
N VAL A 70 -3.43 -3.70 12.59
CA VAL A 70 -4.74 -4.26 12.22
C VAL A 70 -5.28 -5.11 13.35
N LYS A 71 -6.61 -5.25 13.43
CA LYS A 71 -7.20 -6.27 14.30
C LYS A 71 -6.92 -7.65 13.70
N ASP A 72 -7.07 -8.69 14.49
CA ASP A 72 -7.09 -10.06 13.97
C ASP A 72 -8.17 -10.24 12.88
N GLY A 73 -7.89 -11.16 11.96
CA GLY A 73 -8.76 -11.50 10.85
C GLY A 73 -8.03 -11.67 9.52
N THR A 74 -8.83 -11.78 8.46
CA THR A 74 -8.33 -12.08 7.12
C THR A 74 -8.21 -10.82 6.27
N TYR A 75 -7.05 -10.61 5.68
CA TYR A 75 -6.70 -9.42 4.90
C TYR A 75 -6.17 -9.81 3.53
N GLN A 76 -6.44 -8.97 2.54
CA GLN A 76 -5.88 -9.05 1.21
C GLN A 76 -5.02 -7.81 0.99
N ILE A 77 -3.73 -7.99 0.73
CA ILE A 77 -2.81 -6.88 0.45
C ILE A 77 -2.57 -6.74 -1.05
N PHE A 78 -2.45 -5.50 -1.50
CA PHE A 78 -2.06 -5.09 -2.83
C PHE A 78 -0.89 -4.12 -2.75
N PHE A 79 -0.07 -4.14 -3.79
CA PHE A 79 1.08 -3.26 -3.96
C PHE A 79 0.97 -2.54 -5.30
N TYR A 80 0.94 -1.22 -5.26
CA TYR A 80 0.83 -0.36 -6.42
C TYR A 80 2.14 0.39 -6.64
N TYR A 81 2.81 0.04 -7.74
CA TYR A 81 4.11 0.53 -8.17
C TYR A 81 3.97 1.46 -9.37
N GLY A 82 5.01 2.26 -9.58
CA GLY A 82 5.19 3.08 -10.76
C GLY A 82 6.33 4.08 -10.56
N THR A 83 6.42 5.05 -11.45
CA THR A 83 7.40 6.14 -11.37
C THR A 83 6.71 7.49 -11.48
N SER A 84 7.34 8.51 -10.88
CA SER A 84 6.82 9.89 -10.78
C SER A 84 5.46 9.96 -10.08
N TRP A 85 5.46 9.93 -8.74
CA TRP A 85 4.24 10.11 -7.97
C TRP A 85 3.66 11.50 -8.18
N ASN A 86 2.36 11.57 -8.48
CA ASN A 86 1.61 12.81 -8.57
C ASN A 86 0.42 12.76 -7.61
N GLU A 87 0.47 13.59 -6.56
CA GLU A 87 -0.59 13.69 -5.55
C GLU A 87 -1.91 14.27 -6.11
N TYR A 88 -1.85 14.97 -7.25
CA TYR A 88 -3.01 15.56 -7.93
C TYR A 88 -3.54 14.69 -9.08
N LYS A 89 -2.92 13.53 -9.37
CA LYS A 89 -3.42 12.61 -10.39
C LYS A 89 -4.78 12.08 -9.96
N ARG A 90 -5.81 12.32 -10.78
CA ARG A 90 -7.15 11.79 -10.54
C ARG A 90 -7.15 10.28 -10.74
N MET A 91 -7.70 9.56 -9.76
CA MET A 91 -7.81 8.11 -9.75
C MET A 91 -9.28 7.68 -9.75
N SER A 92 -9.55 6.47 -10.24
CA SER A 92 -10.88 5.86 -10.21
C SER A 92 -10.94 4.81 -9.09
N SER A 93 -12.08 4.75 -8.40
CA SER A 93 -12.42 3.75 -7.37
C SER A 93 -13.90 3.40 -7.50
N ASP A 94 -14.25 2.15 -7.22
CA ASP A 94 -15.66 1.72 -7.16
C ASP A 94 -16.30 2.13 -5.81
N GLU A 95 -15.50 2.47 -4.80
CA GLU A 95 -15.95 2.88 -3.46
C GLU A 95 -16.12 4.41 -3.33
N CYS A 96 -15.42 5.21 -4.15
CA CYS A 96 -15.38 6.67 -4.02
C CYS A 96 -15.42 7.41 -5.36
N SER A 97 -16.15 8.52 -5.40
CA SER A 97 -16.37 9.32 -6.62
C SER A 97 -15.18 10.19 -7.04
N SER A 98 -14.27 10.51 -6.11
CA SER A 98 -13.09 11.34 -6.38
C SER A 98 -11.95 11.06 -5.40
N ILE A 99 -10.90 10.41 -5.90
CA ILE A 99 -9.65 10.20 -5.18
C ILE A 99 -8.46 10.69 -6.03
N TYR A 100 -7.42 11.17 -5.36
CA TYR A 100 -6.23 11.73 -5.99
C TYR A 100 -4.96 11.09 -5.41
N GLY A 101 -3.91 11.00 -6.23
CA GLY A 101 -2.63 10.41 -5.85
C GLY A 101 -2.38 9.10 -6.59
N GLY A 102 -1.45 9.13 -7.54
CA GLY A 102 -1.03 7.96 -8.30
C GLY A 102 0.31 8.16 -9.01
N TRP A 103 0.84 7.09 -9.61
CA TRP A 103 2.05 7.16 -10.43
C TRP A 103 1.73 7.61 -11.84
N GLU A 104 2.54 8.47 -12.45
CA GLU A 104 2.32 8.91 -13.84
C GLU A 104 2.72 7.85 -14.86
N TYR A 105 3.73 7.03 -14.55
CA TYR A 105 4.32 6.10 -15.52
C TYR A 105 4.56 4.71 -14.92
N ASN A 106 4.63 3.71 -15.82
CA ASN A 106 4.95 2.31 -15.51
C ASN A 106 4.13 1.72 -14.35
N GLU A 107 2.85 2.10 -14.30
CA GLU A 107 1.93 1.65 -13.27
C GLU A 107 1.79 0.13 -13.28
N ASN A 108 1.97 -0.49 -12.12
CA ASN A 108 1.76 -1.92 -11.95
C ASN A 108 1.12 -2.21 -10.60
N VAL A 109 0.21 -3.18 -10.56
CA VAL A 109 -0.41 -3.62 -9.31
C VAL A 109 -0.19 -5.12 -9.16
N THR A 110 0.32 -5.51 -7.99
CA THR A 110 0.42 -6.91 -7.59
C THR A 110 -0.34 -7.15 -6.29
N LYS A 111 -0.61 -8.41 -5.97
CA LYS A 111 -1.28 -8.81 -4.73
C LYS A 111 -0.75 -10.15 -4.23
N ASP A 112 -1.00 -10.40 -2.94
CA ASP A 112 -0.89 -11.75 -2.36
C ASP A 112 -2.18 -12.55 -2.53
N ASN A 113 -2.26 -13.76 -1.96
CA ASN A 113 -3.54 -14.34 -1.54
C ASN A 113 -3.99 -13.73 -0.19
N PRO A 114 -5.27 -13.90 0.20
CA PRO A 114 -5.70 -13.49 1.53
C PRO A 114 -4.91 -14.20 2.63
N ILE A 115 -4.48 -13.45 3.64
CA ILE A 115 -3.75 -13.94 4.82
C ILE A 115 -4.64 -13.80 6.06
N THR A 116 -4.58 -14.76 6.97
CA THR A 116 -5.29 -14.70 8.26
C THR A 116 -4.29 -14.42 9.37
N LEU A 117 -4.53 -13.34 10.11
CA LEU A 117 -3.69 -12.90 11.22
C LEU A 117 -4.40 -13.11 12.55
N SER A 118 -3.64 -13.55 13.54
CA SER A 118 -4.08 -13.84 14.90
C SER A 118 -2.89 -13.61 15.84
N ASN A 119 -2.85 -12.45 16.50
CA ASN A 119 -1.75 -12.01 17.36
C ASN A 119 -0.36 -12.19 16.73
N GLN A 120 -0.18 -11.79 15.47
CA GLN A 120 1.06 -11.99 14.73
C GLN A 120 1.43 -10.80 13.86
N ILE A 121 2.70 -10.76 13.45
CA ILE A 121 3.22 -9.78 12.48
C ILE A 121 3.54 -10.52 11.18
N MET A 122 2.91 -10.12 10.09
CA MET A 122 3.24 -10.59 8.75
C MET A 122 4.14 -9.59 8.05
N THR A 123 5.28 -10.04 7.54
CA THR A 123 6.26 -9.16 6.88
C THR A 123 6.34 -9.45 5.38
N TYR A 124 6.17 -8.41 4.58
CA TYR A 124 6.38 -8.40 3.13
C TYR A 124 7.69 -7.70 2.81
N THR A 125 8.64 -8.39 2.17
CA THR A 125 9.88 -7.79 1.68
C THR A 125 9.86 -7.74 0.16
N LEU A 126 9.72 -6.54 -0.38
CA LEU A 126 9.61 -6.27 -1.81
C LEU A 126 11.01 -6.12 -2.41
N THR A 127 11.68 -7.23 -2.73
CA THR A 127 12.97 -7.20 -3.44
C THR A 127 12.76 -7.16 -4.97
N SER A 128 13.55 -6.35 -5.66
CA SER A 128 13.44 -6.11 -7.11
C SER A 128 13.89 -7.27 -8.01
N THR A 129 14.11 -8.48 -7.47
CA THR A 129 14.56 -9.64 -8.24
C THR A 129 13.89 -10.92 -7.75
N VAL A 130 13.60 -11.80 -8.72
CA VAL A 130 13.14 -13.20 -8.59
C VAL A 130 13.66 -13.83 -7.29
N GLY A 131 12.76 -14.14 -6.35
CA GLY A 131 13.11 -14.89 -5.13
C GLY A 131 12.82 -14.24 -3.77
N GLY A 132 12.13 -13.10 -3.71
CA GLY A 132 11.44 -12.74 -2.45
C GLY A 132 10.39 -13.82 -2.11
N ASN A 133 10.05 -14.02 -0.84
CA ASN A 133 9.03 -15.00 -0.39
C ASN A 133 7.60 -14.71 -0.92
N PHE A 134 7.47 -13.74 -1.84
CA PHE A 134 6.23 -13.18 -2.32
C PHE A 134 5.96 -13.61 -3.77
N ASN A 135 5.02 -14.53 -3.96
CA ASN A 135 4.49 -14.90 -5.26
C ASN A 135 3.45 -13.86 -5.70
N THR A 136 3.89 -12.76 -6.28
CA THR A 136 3.00 -11.70 -6.79
C THR A 136 2.05 -12.26 -7.85
N LYS A 137 0.75 -12.22 -7.60
CA LYS A 137 -0.25 -12.33 -8.67
C LYS A 137 -0.48 -10.94 -9.26
N GLY A 138 -0.56 -10.85 -10.59
CA GLY A 138 -0.96 -9.60 -11.24
C GLY A 138 -2.36 -9.17 -10.78
N SER A 139 -2.56 -7.86 -10.65
CA SER A 139 -3.82 -7.23 -10.24
C SER A 139 -4.04 -5.91 -11.02
N SER A 140 -5.10 -5.17 -10.68
CA SER A 140 -5.41 -3.86 -11.24
C SER A 140 -5.79 -2.86 -10.16
N LEU A 141 -5.68 -1.57 -10.49
CA LEU A 141 -6.17 -0.49 -9.61
C LEU A 141 -7.66 -0.62 -9.32
N LYS A 142 -8.45 -1.13 -10.27
CA LYS A 142 -9.89 -1.39 -10.07
C LYS A 142 -10.18 -2.46 -9.02
N GLU A 143 -9.29 -3.45 -8.85
CA GLU A 143 -9.46 -4.45 -7.78
C GLU A 143 -8.99 -3.90 -6.42
N ALA A 144 -7.92 -3.11 -6.45
CA ALA A 144 -7.26 -2.60 -5.27
C ALA A 144 -8.02 -1.43 -4.61
N LEU A 145 -8.67 -0.56 -5.38
CA LEU A 145 -9.41 0.64 -4.96
C LEU A 145 -10.91 0.49 -5.15
#